data_AF-A0AAE3G4W5-F1
#
_entry.id   AF-A0AAE3G4W5-F1
#
_cell.length_a   1.000
_cell.length_b   1.000
_cell.length_c   1.000
_cell.angle_alpha   90.00
_cell.angle_beta   90.00
_cell.angle_gamma   90.00
#
_symmetry.space_group_name_H-M   'P 1'
#
loop_
_entity.id
_entity.type
_entity.pdbx_description
1 polymer ?
#
loop_
_entity_poly.entity_id
_entity_poly.type
_entity_poly.pdbx_seq_one_letter_code
_entity_poly.pdbx_strand_id
1 'polypeptide(L)' 'VREHTERWLRDYNEEIPHDSLGDLTPAEYRQLNEPETSSFGWA' A
#
# COMPACT_ATOMS: atom_id res chain seq x y z
N VAL A 1 1.35 -22.07 -6.66
CA VAL A 1 1.82 -21.17 -5.59
C VAL A 1 2.10 -19.77 -6.13
N ARG A 2 3.10 -19.58 -7.01
CA ARG A 2 3.47 -18.26 -7.56
C ARG A 2 2.29 -17.45 -8.15
N GLU A 3 1.51 -18.04 -9.05
CA GLU A 3 0.35 -17.36 -9.65
C GLU A 3 -0.69 -16.90 -8.61
N HIS A 4 -0.94 -17.71 -7.58
CA HIS A 4 -1.89 -17.35 -6.52
C HIS A 4 -1.36 -16.22 -5.66
N THR A 5 -0.06 -16.22 -5.37
CA THR A 5 0.59 -15.12 -4.65
C THR A 5 0.58 -13.82 -5.47
N GLU A 6 0.86 -13.90 -6.78
CA GLU A 6 0.80 -12.74 -7.68
C GLU A 6 -0.61 -12.16 -7.75
N ARG A 7 -1.64 -13.02 -7.85
CA ARG A 7 -3.04 -12.61 -7.84
C ARG A 7 -3.41 -11.93 -6.52
N TRP A 8 -3.07 -12.56 -5.40
CA TRP A 8 -3.36 -12.00 -4.08
C TRP A 8 -2.66 -10.64 -3.87
N LEU A 9 -1.40 -10.51 -4.31
CA LEU A 9 -0.67 -9.26 -4.23
C LEU A 9 -1.35 -8.14 -5.02
N ARG A 10 -1.82 -8.44 -6.25
CA ARG A 10 -2.56 -7.46 -7.05
C ARG A 10 -3.84 -7.06 -6.34
N ASP A 11 -4.67 -8.03 -5.95
CA ASP A 11 -5.96 -7.75 -5.33
C ASP A 11 -5.79 -6.95 -4.02
N TYR A 12 -4.79 -7.29 -3.19
CA TYR A 12 -4.46 -6.54 -1.98
C TYR A 12 -4.06 -5.09 -2.26
N ASN A 13 -3.21 -4.86 -3.27
CA ASN A 13 -2.70 -3.52 -3.56
C ASN A 13 -3.69 -2.63 -4.33
N GLU A 14 -4.52 -3.21 -5.20
CA GLU A 14 -5.30 -2.47 -6.19
C GLU A 14 -6.83 -2.57 -6.01
N GLU A 15 -7.35 -3.59 -5.32
CA GLU A 15 -8.80 -3.87 -5.30
C GLU A 15 -9.41 -3.86 -3.90
N ILE A 16 -8.64 -4.19 -2.85
CA ILE A 16 -9.16 -4.33 -1.48
C ILE A 16 -9.01 -3.00 -0.71
N PRO A 17 -10.12 -2.36 -0.29
CA PRO A 17 -10.08 -1.20 0.59
C PRO A 17 -9.72 -1.61 2.02
N HIS A 18 -9.03 -0.72 2.74
CA HIS A 18 -8.57 -0.97 4.11
C HIS A 18 -9.07 0.14 5.05
N ASP A 19 -9.79 -0.24 6.11
CA ASP A 19 -10.30 0.70 7.13
C ASP A 19 -9.18 1.57 7.73
N SER A 20 -7.99 0.99 7.93
CA SER A 20 -6.80 1.70 8.45
C SER A 20 -6.28 2.80 7.52
N LEU A 21 -6.62 2.72 6.24
CA LEU A 21 -6.29 3.71 5.21
C LEU A 21 -7.48 4.62 4.90
N GLY A 22 -8.57 4.55 5.67
CA GLY A 22 -9.80 5.31 5.42
C GLY A 22 -10.61 4.76 4.24
N ASP A 23 -10.77 3.44 4.18
CA ASP A 23 -11.47 2.70 3.13
C ASP A 23 -10.83 2.80 1.74
N LEU A 24 -9.53 3.13 1.69
CA LEU A 24 -8.74 3.20 0.46
C LEU A 24 -7.95 1.90 0.21
N THR A 25 -7.68 1.62 -1.05
CA THR A 25 -6.66 0.63 -1.44
C THR A 25 -5.26 1.18 -1.15
N PRO A 26 -4.24 0.30 -0.99
CA PRO A 26 -2.85 0.74 -0.84
C PRO A 26 -2.35 1.60 -2.02
N ALA A 27 -2.80 1.31 -3.25
CA ALA A 27 -2.45 2.09 -4.43
C ALA A 27 -3.06 3.51 -4.41
N GLU A 28 -4.32 3.65 -4.00
CA GLU A 28 -4.98 4.95 -3.85
C GLU A 28 -4.34 5.77 -2.73
N TYR A 29 -4.12 5.16 -1.57
CA TYR A 29 -3.46 5.83 -0.45
C TYR A 29 -2.10 6.39 -0.85
N ARG A 30 -1.30 5.63 -1.62
CA ARG A 30 0.02 6.08 -2.08
C ARG A 30 -0.03 7.26 -3.06
N GLN A 31 -1.11 7.41 -3.82
CA GLN A 31 -1.29 8.55 -4.72
C GLN A 31 -1.72 9.82 -3.98
N LEU A 32 -2.42 9.66 -2.86
CA LEU A 32 -2.95 10.77 -2.06
C LEU A 32 -1.95 11.30 -1.02
N ASN A 33 -0.97 10.49 -0.61
CA ASN A 33 -0.01 10.84 0.43
C ASN A 33 1.39 11.01 -0.14
N GLU A 34 2.05 12.10 0.23
CA GLU A 34 3.46 12.31 -0.11
C GLU A 34 4.35 11.38 0.74
N PRO A 35 5.40 10.78 0.17
CA PRO A 35 6.33 9.97 0.94
C PRO A 35 7.04 10.82 1.97
N GLU A 36 6.80 10.52 3.25
CA GLU A 36 7.52 11.17 4.34
C GLU A 36 8.93 10.60 4.45
N THR A 37 9.92 11.48 4.55
CA THR A 37 11.28 11.09 4.88
C THR A 37 11.50 11.27 6.37
N SER A 38 12.00 10.24 7.05
CA SER A 38 12.35 10.37 8.46
C SER A 38 13.45 11.41 8.62
N SER A 39 13.24 12.39 9.51
CA SER A 39 14.29 13.34 9.89
C SER A 39 15.41 12.69 10.71
N PHE A 40 15.29 11.40 11.06
CA PHE A 40 16.30 10.68 11.81
C PHE A 40 17.48 10.32 10.89
N GLY A 41 18.51 11.15 10.89
CA GLY A 41 19.80 10.81 10.32
C GLY A 41 20.47 9.73 11.17
N TRP A 42 20.52 8.50 10.67
CA TRP A 42 21.37 7.46 11.24
C TRP A 42 22.83 7.86 10.95
N ALA A 43 23.43 8.62 11.87
CA ALA A 43 24.84 8.97 11.87
C ALA A 43 25.72 7.80 12.33
#